data_AF-A0A1A9BZ96-F1
#
_entry.id   AF-A0A1A9BZ96-F1
#
_cell.length_a   1.000
_cell.length_b   1.000
_cell.length_c   1.000
_cell.angle_alpha   90.00
_cell.angle_beta   90.00
_cell.angle_gamma   90.00
#
_symmetry.space_group_name_H-M   'P 1'
#
loop_
_entity.id
_entity.type
_entity.pdbx_description
1 polymer ?
#
loop_
_entity_poly.entity_id
_entity_poly.type
_entity_poly.pdbx_seq_one_letter_code
_entity_poly.pdbx_strand_id
1 'polypeptide(L)'
;MSQAQEHEQPGAHGPAVPQTRTARHRRIVDILNRQPVRSQSQLAKLLADDGLSVTQATLSRDLDELNAVKIRNTDGDLIYAVPSEGGFRTPRAPLGESAKEERMRRLSQELLISAEASANLVVLRTPPGAAQFLASAIDQAELHDILGTIAGDDTLLLISREPTGGQALAEHLLRLASQNGH
;
A
#
# COMPACT_ATOMS: atom_id res chain seq x y z
N MET A 1 49.53 -6.22 18.66
CA MET A 1 48.39 -7.06 18.24
C MET A 1 47.36 -6.14 17.61
N SER A 2 47.35 -6.09 16.28
CA SER A 2 46.46 -5.26 15.46
C SER A 2 45.14 -6.01 15.30
N GLN A 3 44.05 -5.49 15.84
CA GLN A 3 42.72 -6.03 15.54
C GLN A 3 42.21 -5.36 14.26
N ALA A 4 42.14 -6.14 13.20
CA ALA A 4 41.37 -5.83 12.02
C ALA A 4 39.88 -5.86 12.39
N GLN A 5 39.18 -4.75 12.14
CA GLN A 5 37.72 -4.72 12.10
C GLN A 5 37.33 -4.71 10.62
N GLU A 6 37.03 -5.89 10.09
CA GLU A 6 36.20 -6.06 8.90
C GLU A 6 34.79 -6.47 9.34
N HIS A 7 33.82 -6.17 8.47
CA HIS A 7 32.40 -6.55 8.46
C HIS A 7 31.47 -5.62 9.26
N GLU A 8 30.38 -5.08 8.72
CA GLU A 8 29.62 -5.40 7.50
C GLU A 8 28.89 -4.13 7.02
N GLN A 9 28.95 -3.85 5.72
CA GLN A 9 28.06 -2.86 5.10
C GLN A 9 26.66 -3.48 5.04
N PRO A 10 25.59 -2.84 5.55
CA PRO A 10 24.25 -3.36 5.34
C PRO A 10 23.96 -3.30 3.83
N GLY A 11 23.72 -4.48 3.26
CA GLY A 11 23.62 -4.69 1.83
C GLY A 11 22.64 -3.74 1.16
N ALA A 12 23.12 -3.03 0.15
CA ALA A 12 22.29 -2.37 -0.84
C ALA A 12 21.39 -3.41 -1.51
N HIS A 13 20.14 -3.51 -1.05
CA HIS A 13 19.13 -4.32 -1.71
C HIS A 13 18.78 -3.61 -3.03
N GLY A 14 19.35 -4.10 -4.14
CA GLY A 14 18.86 -3.76 -5.48
C GLY A 14 17.35 -4.00 -5.57
N PRO A 15 16.64 -3.37 -6.53
CA PRO A 15 15.19 -3.31 -6.49
C PRO A 15 14.61 -4.74 -6.47
N ALA A 16 13.96 -5.09 -5.35
CA ALA A 16 13.32 -6.38 -5.11
C ALA A 16 12.00 -6.54 -5.91
N VAL A 17 11.88 -5.86 -7.05
CA VAL A 17 10.66 -5.81 -7.85
C VAL A 17 10.86 -6.66 -9.12
N PRO A 18 10.12 -7.77 -9.28
CA PRO A 18 10.19 -8.59 -10.48
C PRO A 18 9.79 -7.79 -11.73
N GLN A 19 10.49 -7.97 -12.85
CA GLN A 19 10.16 -7.32 -14.14
C GLN A 19 8.95 -7.95 -14.86
N THR A 20 8.05 -8.62 -14.12
CA THR A 20 6.91 -9.34 -14.70
C THR A 20 5.76 -8.40 -15.05
N ARG A 21 4.87 -8.84 -15.94
CA ARG A 21 3.65 -8.09 -16.28
C ARG A 21 2.78 -7.84 -15.04
N THR A 22 2.59 -8.84 -14.20
CA THR A 22 1.79 -8.73 -12.97
C THR A 22 2.36 -7.69 -12.00
N ALA A 23 3.68 -7.72 -11.74
CA ALA A 23 4.33 -6.75 -10.87
C ALA A 23 4.22 -5.33 -11.44
N ARG A 24 4.41 -5.18 -12.75
CA ARG A 24 4.27 -3.89 -13.43
C ARG A 24 2.84 -3.36 -13.40
N HIS A 25 1.84 -4.19 -13.68
CA HIS A 25 0.43 -3.81 -13.62
C HIS A 25 0.03 -3.34 -12.22
N ARG A 26 0.41 -4.10 -11.19
CA ARG A 26 0.20 -3.69 -9.79
C ARG A 26 0.86 -2.35 -9.50
N ARG A 27 2.11 -2.17 -9.91
CA ARG A 27 2.82 -0.91 -9.67
C ARG A 27 2.21 0.28 -10.40
N ILE A 28 1.74 0.10 -11.63
CA ILE A 28 0.99 1.13 -12.36
C ILE A 28 -0.25 1.55 -11.56
N VAL A 29 -1.05 0.58 -11.12
CA VAL A 29 -2.25 0.83 -10.31
C VAL A 29 -1.90 1.60 -9.02
N ASP A 30 -0.87 1.15 -8.30
CA ASP A 30 -0.42 1.81 -7.06
C ASP A 30 -0.01 3.27 -7.30
N ILE A 31 0.80 3.53 -8.32
CA ILE A 31 1.24 4.89 -8.67
C ILE A 31 0.03 5.77 -9.01
N LEU A 32 -0.89 5.28 -9.83
CA LEU A 32 -2.09 6.02 -10.24
C LEU A 32 -3.08 6.25 -9.09
N ASN A 33 -3.04 5.45 -8.03
CA ASN A 33 -3.85 5.62 -6.82
C ASN A 33 -3.18 6.49 -5.74
N ARG A 34 -1.88 6.75 -5.86
CA ARG A 34 -1.11 7.59 -4.92
C ARG A 34 -1.06 9.04 -5.33
N GLN A 35 -0.91 9.30 -6.63
CA GLN A 35 -0.64 10.66 -7.10
C GLN A 35 -1.19 10.94 -8.51
N PRO A 36 -1.47 12.21 -8.83
CA PRO A 36 -1.87 12.62 -10.17
C PRO A 36 -0.78 12.35 -11.22
N VAL A 37 -1.10 11.56 -12.25
CA VAL A 37 -0.20 11.28 -13.38
C VAL A 37 -0.80 11.78 -14.68
N ARG A 38 -0.16 12.78 -15.30
CA ARG A 38 -0.67 13.50 -16.49
C ARG A 38 -0.25 12.85 -17.81
N SER A 39 0.84 12.07 -17.84
CA SER A 39 1.39 11.49 -19.08
C SER A 39 2.03 10.11 -18.87
N GLN A 40 2.12 9.34 -19.95
CA GLN A 40 2.82 8.05 -19.95
C GLN A 40 4.32 8.21 -19.67
N SER A 41 4.95 9.29 -20.16
CA SER A 41 6.37 9.57 -19.87
C SER A 41 6.60 9.83 -18.38
N GLN A 42 5.67 10.51 -17.71
CA GLN A 42 5.72 10.69 -16.25
C GLN A 42 5.58 9.34 -15.53
N LEU A 43 4.63 8.50 -15.94
CA LEU A 43 4.45 7.17 -15.37
C LEU A 43 5.68 6.26 -15.58
N ALA A 44 6.29 6.30 -16.76
CA ALA A 44 7.51 5.55 -17.06
C ALA A 44 8.68 5.97 -16.16
N LYS A 45 8.82 7.27 -15.87
CA LYS A 45 9.83 7.77 -14.94
C LYS A 45 9.60 7.25 -13.53
N LEU A 46 8.36 7.33 -13.04
CA LEU A 46 8.01 6.84 -11.70
C LEU A 46 8.24 5.34 -11.55
N LEU A 47 7.89 4.54 -12.57
CA LEU A 47 8.20 3.12 -12.60
C LEU A 47 9.71 2.87 -12.57
N ALA A 48 10.50 3.65 -13.32
CA ALA A 48 11.95 3.52 -13.35
C ALA A 48 12.59 3.87 -11.99
N ASP A 49 12.07 4.90 -11.30
CA ASP A 49 12.48 5.26 -9.94
C ASP A 49 12.22 4.11 -8.94
N ASP A 50 11.24 3.26 -9.21
CA ASP A 50 10.94 2.02 -8.46
C ASP A 50 11.67 0.77 -8.99
N GLY A 51 12.61 0.94 -9.93
CA GLY A 51 13.39 -0.15 -10.52
C GLY A 51 12.70 -0.92 -11.66
N LEU A 52 11.53 -0.46 -12.14
CA LEU A 52 10.80 -1.04 -13.27
C LEU A 52 10.99 -0.21 -14.55
N SER A 53 11.96 -0.57 -15.39
CA SER A 53 12.21 0.10 -16.66
C SER A 53 11.34 -0.47 -17.78
N VAL A 54 10.54 0.37 -18.44
CA VAL A 54 9.58 -0.04 -19.49
C VAL A 54 9.63 0.87 -20.70
N THR A 55 9.34 0.32 -21.88
CA THR A 55 9.17 1.13 -23.10
C THR A 55 7.80 1.79 -23.13
N GLN A 56 7.66 2.88 -23.90
CA GLN A 56 6.37 3.53 -24.11
C GLN A 56 5.33 2.59 -24.74
N ALA A 57 5.74 1.71 -25.67
CA ALA A 57 4.84 0.75 -26.30
C ALA A 57 4.31 -0.29 -25.29
N THR A 58 5.16 -0.77 -24.38
CA THR A 58 4.77 -1.67 -23.29
C THR A 58 3.77 -0.97 -22.36
N LEU A 59 4.11 0.24 -21.92
CA LEU A 59 3.29 1.00 -20.98
C LEU A 59 1.92 1.37 -21.56
N SER A 60 1.84 1.69 -22.85
CA SER A 60 0.56 1.92 -23.52
C SER A 60 -0.33 0.69 -23.47
N ARG A 61 0.21 -0.49 -23.81
CA ARG A 61 -0.54 -1.76 -23.74
C ARG A 61 -0.99 -2.08 -22.33
N ASP A 62 -0.14 -1.88 -21.32
CA ASP A 62 -0.52 -2.14 -19.94
C ASP A 62 -1.67 -1.22 -19.48
N LEU A 63 -1.64 0.07 -19.85
CA LEU A 63 -2.72 1.01 -19.53
C LEU A 63 -4.03 0.63 -20.22
N ASP A 64 -3.97 0.18 -21.47
CA ASP A 64 -5.14 -0.32 -22.21
C ASP A 64 -5.72 -1.57 -21.53
N GLU A 65 -4.86 -2.53 -21.15
CA GLU A 65 -5.25 -3.76 -20.46
C GLU A 65 -5.84 -3.51 -19.06
N LEU A 66 -5.32 -2.51 -18.35
CA LEU A 66 -5.86 -2.05 -17.06
C LEU A 66 -7.12 -1.20 -17.20
N ASN A 67 -7.60 -0.95 -18.42
CA ASN A 67 -8.70 -0.05 -18.73
C ASN A 67 -8.51 1.35 -18.11
N ALA A 68 -7.27 1.84 -18.07
CA ALA A 68 -6.94 3.14 -17.55
C ALA A 68 -7.50 4.24 -18.46
N VAL A 69 -8.17 5.23 -17.88
CA VAL A 69 -8.77 6.36 -18.60
C VAL A 69 -8.24 7.68 -18.08
N LYS A 70 -8.36 8.74 -18.90
CA LYS A 70 -8.10 10.10 -18.42
C LYS A 70 -9.36 10.70 -17.82
N ILE A 71 -9.26 11.13 -16.56
CA ILE A 71 -10.31 11.87 -15.86
C ILE A 71 -9.80 13.26 -15.49
N ARG A 72 -10.73 14.19 -15.22
CA ARG A 72 -10.39 15.50 -14.68
C ARG A 72 -10.39 15.43 -13.15
N ASN A 73 -9.27 15.79 -12.51
CA ASN A 73 -9.20 15.87 -11.06
C ASN A 73 -9.88 17.15 -10.53
N THR A 74 -9.89 17.33 -9.21
CA THR A 74 -10.45 18.52 -8.52
C THR A 74 -9.75 19.83 -8.92
N ASP A 75 -8.48 19.76 -9.31
CA ASP A 75 -7.68 20.92 -9.72
C ASP A 75 -7.89 21.26 -11.22
N GLY A 76 -8.69 20.47 -11.93
CA GLY A 76 -8.98 20.66 -13.34
C GLY A 76 -8.00 19.99 -14.29
N ASP A 77 -7.03 19.22 -13.81
CA ASP A 77 -6.04 18.51 -14.61
C ASP A 77 -6.55 17.18 -15.17
N LEU A 78 -6.13 16.83 -16.39
CA LEU A 78 -6.36 15.51 -16.99
C LEU A 78 -5.30 14.51 -16.51
N ILE A 79 -5.73 13.49 -15.79
CA ILE A 79 -4.86 12.49 -15.16
C ILE A 79 -5.33 11.07 -15.49
N TYR A 80 -4.40 10.12 -15.53
CA TYR A 80 -4.73 8.70 -15.64
C TYR A 80 -5.36 8.19 -14.34
N ALA A 81 -6.40 7.36 -14.47
CA ALA A 81 -7.03 6.65 -13.38
C ALA A 81 -7.48 5.26 -13.85
N VAL A 82 -7.42 4.27 -12.95
CA VAL A 82 -7.92 2.90 -13.18
C VAL A 82 -9.25 2.70 -12.44
N PRO A 83 -10.18 1.89 -12.95
CA PRO A 83 -11.36 1.47 -12.20
C PRO A 83 -10.95 0.67 -10.95
N SER A 84 -11.59 0.92 -9.80
CA SER A 84 -11.25 0.22 -8.56
C SER A 84 -11.71 -1.24 -8.57
N GLU A 85 -10.86 -2.16 -8.11
CA GLU A 85 -11.28 -3.53 -7.79
C GLU A 85 -12.25 -3.49 -6.59
N GLY A 86 -13.48 -3.95 -6.77
CA GLY A 86 -14.52 -3.90 -5.72
C GLY A 86 -15.94 -3.50 -6.15
N GLY A 87 -16.26 -3.52 -7.45
CA GLY A 87 -17.63 -3.31 -7.94
C GLY A 87 -18.01 -1.85 -8.24
N PHE A 88 -17.17 -0.88 -7.86
CA PHE A 88 -17.32 0.50 -8.30
C PHE A 88 -16.68 0.67 -9.68
N ARG A 89 -17.54 0.65 -10.73
CA ARG A 89 -17.13 0.78 -12.14
C ARG A 89 -16.65 2.18 -12.55
N THR A 90 -16.58 3.13 -11.61
CA THR A 90 -16.24 4.52 -11.91
C THR A 90 -14.78 4.77 -11.53
N PRO A 91 -13.90 5.06 -12.50
CA PRO A 91 -12.54 5.51 -12.22
C PRO A 91 -12.58 6.75 -11.33
N ARG A 92 -11.79 6.74 -10.26
CA ARG A 92 -11.70 7.85 -9.30
C ARG A 92 -10.29 8.41 -9.29
N ALA A 93 -10.18 9.70 -9.03
CA ALA A 93 -8.89 10.33 -8.76
C ALA A 93 -8.27 9.71 -7.49
N PRO A 94 -6.93 9.71 -7.36
CA PRO A 94 -6.25 9.35 -6.13
C PRO A 94 -6.95 9.98 -4.92
N LEU A 95 -7.27 9.16 -3.93
CA LEU A 95 -7.67 9.68 -2.62
C LEU A 95 -6.43 10.26 -1.95
N GLY A 96 -6.57 11.44 -1.35
CA GLY A 96 -5.49 12.01 -0.51
C GLY A 96 -5.14 11.08 0.65
N GLU A 97 -3.92 11.18 1.16
CA GLU A 97 -3.42 10.39 2.31
C GLU A 97 -4.41 10.40 3.47
N SER A 98 -4.97 11.58 3.77
CA SER A 98 -6.00 11.75 4.81
C SER A 98 -7.26 10.90 4.60
N ALA A 99 -7.72 10.68 3.36
CA ALA A 99 -8.92 9.90 3.08
C ALA A 99 -8.67 8.38 3.16
N LYS A 100 -7.44 7.94 2.86
CA LYS A 100 -7.02 6.54 3.02
C LYS A 100 -6.89 6.21 4.52
N GLU A 101 -6.23 7.08 5.27
CA GLU A 101 -6.11 6.98 6.74
C GLU A 101 -7.48 7.03 7.42
N GLU A 102 -8.38 7.90 6.97
CA GLU A 102 -9.76 7.97 7.43
C GLU A 102 -10.50 6.64 7.27
N ARG A 103 -10.37 6.00 6.09
CA ARG A 103 -10.99 4.71 5.81
C ARG A 103 -10.43 3.63 6.75
N MET A 104 -9.11 3.58 6.92
CA MET A 104 -8.46 2.65 7.83
C MET A 104 -8.92 2.87 9.27
N ARG A 105 -8.98 4.12 9.73
CA ARG A 105 -9.44 4.47 11.07
C ARG A 105 -10.88 4.00 11.32
N ARG A 106 -11.81 4.35 10.42
CA ARG A 106 -13.22 3.94 10.53
C ARG A 106 -13.37 2.41 10.59
N LEU A 107 -12.70 1.67 9.70
CA LEU A 107 -12.78 0.21 9.74
C LEU A 107 -12.11 -0.38 10.98
N SER A 108 -11.05 0.25 11.51
CA SER A 108 -10.46 -0.18 12.78
C SER A 108 -11.46 -0.01 13.93
N GLN A 109 -12.23 1.07 13.95
CA GLN A 109 -13.29 1.29 14.96
C GLN A 109 -14.42 0.27 14.85
N GLU A 110 -14.80 -0.10 13.63
CA GLU A 110 -15.92 -1.02 13.38
C GLU A 110 -15.54 -2.48 13.57
N LEU A 111 -14.31 -2.89 13.22
CA LEU A 111 -13.96 -4.30 13.02
C LEU A 111 -12.82 -4.80 13.92
N LEU A 112 -12.02 -3.93 14.53
CA LEU A 112 -10.90 -4.38 15.37
C LEU A 112 -11.40 -4.82 16.74
N ILE A 113 -11.23 -6.11 17.06
CA ILE A 113 -11.58 -6.68 18.37
C ILE A 113 -10.38 -6.63 19.33
N SER A 114 -9.20 -7.05 18.85
CA SER A 114 -7.97 -7.02 19.64
C SER A 114 -6.74 -6.88 18.76
N ALA A 115 -5.64 -6.42 19.35
CA ALA A 115 -4.31 -6.36 18.74
C ALA A 115 -3.27 -6.80 19.76
N GLU A 116 -2.49 -7.82 19.42
CA GLU A 116 -1.41 -8.36 20.27
C GLU A 116 -0.11 -8.44 19.46
N ALA A 117 1.01 -8.09 20.08
CA ALA A 117 2.30 -8.03 19.41
C ALA A 117 3.32 -9.04 19.96
N SER A 118 4.16 -9.57 19.07
CA SER A 118 5.33 -10.35 19.39
C SER A 118 6.48 -9.95 18.45
N ALA A 119 7.49 -9.28 19.01
CA ALA A 119 8.58 -8.66 18.23
C ALA A 119 8.02 -7.72 17.12
N ASN A 120 8.21 -8.08 15.85
CA ASN A 120 7.69 -7.34 14.69
C ASN A 120 6.35 -7.87 14.17
N LEU A 121 5.78 -8.89 14.80
CA LEU A 121 4.51 -9.47 14.41
C LEU A 121 3.40 -8.85 15.23
N VAL A 122 2.29 -8.52 14.58
CA VAL A 122 1.06 -8.07 15.22
C VAL A 122 -0.09 -8.93 14.75
N VAL A 123 -0.78 -9.56 15.70
CA VAL A 123 -1.98 -10.36 15.44
C VAL A 123 -3.19 -9.50 15.78
N LEU A 124 -4.05 -9.25 14.80
CA LEU A 124 -5.34 -8.61 15.02
C LEU A 124 -6.46 -9.64 14.95
N ARG A 125 -7.48 -9.44 15.77
CA ARG A 125 -8.75 -10.19 15.71
C ARG A 125 -9.87 -9.31 15.20
N THR A 126 -10.73 -9.89 14.37
CA THR A 126 -11.92 -9.26 13.81
C THR A 126 -13.13 -10.18 13.97
N PRO A 127 -14.37 -9.71 13.71
CA PRO A 127 -15.50 -10.63 13.52
C PRO A 127 -15.23 -11.63 12.38
N PRO A 128 -15.94 -12.77 12.35
CA PRO A 128 -15.86 -13.74 11.27
C PRO A 128 -16.07 -13.10 9.89
N GLY A 129 -15.23 -13.47 8.93
CA GLY A 129 -15.25 -12.95 7.56
C GLY A 129 -14.78 -11.50 7.36
N ALA A 130 -14.31 -10.80 8.41
CA ALA A 130 -13.95 -9.38 8.33
C ALA A 130 -12.45 -9.10 8.15
N ALA A 131 -11.57 -10.09 8.38
CA ALA A 131 -10.12 -9.85 8.43
C ALA A 131 -9.56 -9.33 7.10
N GLN A 132 -9.99 -9.92 5.97
CA GLN A 132 -9.58 -9.49 4.63
C GLN A 132 -9.98 -8.04 4.33
N PHE A 133 -11.15 -7.63 4.79
CA PHE A 133 -11.66 -6.29 4.52
C PHE A 133 -10.89 -5.21 5.29
N LEU A 134 -10.57 -5.49 6.56
CA LEU A 134 -9.71 -4.62 7.37
C LEU A 134 -8.28 -4.58 6.80
N ALA A 135 -7.69 -5.74 6.45
CA ALA A 135 -6.36 -5.82 5.84
C ALA A 135 -6.26 -4.98 4.57
N SER A 136 -7.26 -5.05 3.70
CA SER A 136 -7.32 -4.24 2.47
C SER A 136 -7.27 -2.73 2.74
N ALA A 137 -7.90 -2.25 3.82
CA ALA A 137 -7.82 -0.83 4.17
C ALA A 137 -6.47 -0.44 4.78
N ILE A 138 -5.85 -1.33 5.56
CA ILE A 138 -4.51 -1.12 6.12
C ILE A 138 -3.48 -1.07 4.99
N ASP A 139 -3.53 -2.00 4.03
CA ASP A 139 -2.63 -2.01 2.88
C ASP A 139 -2.78 -0.75 2.02
N GLN A 140 -4.02 -0.28 1.82
CA GLN A 140 -4.30 0.95 1.08
C GLN A 140 -3.87 2.23 1.80
N ALA A 141 -3.75 2.21 3.13
CA ALA A 141 -3.24 3.33 3.90
C ALA A 141 -1.73 3.52 3.72
N GLU A 142 -1.01 2.52 3.20
CA GLU A 142 0.39 2.61 2.78
C GLU A 142 1.34 3.13 3.88
N LEU A 143 1.03 2.79 5.13
CA LEU A 143 1.83 3.16 6.29
C LEU A 143 3.25 2.60 6.16
N HIS A 144 4.24 3.47 6.19
CA HIS A 144 5.65 3.09 6.01
C HIS A 144 6.12 2.03 7.01
N ASP A 145 5.62 2.09 8.24
CA ASP A 145 6.01 1.20 9.34
C ASP A 145 5.50 -0.25 9.18
N ILE A 146 4.57 -0.47 8.24
CA ILE A 146 4.04 -1.80 7.92
C ILE A 146 4.81 -2.36 6.73
N LEU A 147 5.42 -3.53 6.92
CA LEU A 147 6.07 -4.28 5.85
C LEU A 147 5.03 -4.98 4.96
N GLY A 148 3.98 -5.53 5.56
CA GLY A 148 2.88 -6.17 4.86
C GLY A 148 1.87 -6.83 5.80
N THR A 149 0.80 -7.36 5.22
CA THR A 149 -0.29 -8.02 5.93
C THR A 149 -0.63 -9.38 5.32
N ILE A 150 -1.12 -10.30 6.15
CA ILE A 150 -1.67 -11.60 5.75
C ILE A 150 -2.99 -11.79 6.50
N ALA A 151 -4.11 -11.88 5.78
CA ALA A 151 -5.42 -12.07 6.39
C ALA A 151 -5.94 -13.50 6.23
N GLY A 152 -6.52 -14.02 7.32
CA GLY A 152 -7.38 -15.19 7.34
C GLY A 152 -8.86 -14.79 7.28
N ASP A 153 -9.70 -15.45 8.08
CA ASP A 153 -11.14 -15.16 8.18
C ASP A 153 -11.45 -14.12 9.26
N ASP A 154 -11.01 -14.39 10.49
CA ASP A 154 -11.27 -13.57 11.69
C ASP A 154 -9.98 -13.05 12.34
N THR A 155 -8.85 -13.28 11.66
CA THR A 155 -7.51 -13.01 12.16
C THR A 155 -6.65 -12.48 11.03
N LEU A 156 -5.89 -11.41 11.27
CA LEU A 156 -4.83 -10.99 10.35
C LEU A 156 -3.50 -10.81 11.08
N LEU A 157 -2.42 -11.15 10.38
CA LEU A 157 -1.05 -10.91 10.79
C LEU A 157 -0.53 -9.68 10.06
N LEU A 158 -0.03 -8.71 10.81
CA LEU A 158 0.76 -7.60 10.28
C LEU A 158 2.21 -7.79 10.68
N ILE A 159 3.09 -7.36 9.80
CA ILE A 159 4.53 -7.41 10.03
C ILE A 159 5.02 -5.96 10.02
N SER A 160 5.54 -5.48 11.14
CA SER A 160 6.23 -4.19 11.18
C SER A 160 7.57 -4.27 10.47
N ARG A 161 7.99 -3.17 9.87
CA ARG A 161 9.29 -3.06 9.19
C ARG A 161 10.45 -3.19 10.17
N GLU A 162 10.35 -2.51 11.31
CA GLU A 162 11.33 -2.60 12.38
C GLU A 162 11.16 -3.91 13.17
N PRO A 163 12.26 -4.63 13.50
CA PRO A 163 12.22 -5.88 14.28
C PRO A 163 11.53 -5.77 15.65
N THR A 164 11.50 -4.57 16.23
CA THR A 164 10.88 -4.27 17.52
C THR A 164 9.65 -3.37 17.41
N GLY A 165 9.14 -3.14 16.19
CA GLY A 165 8.07 -2.18 15.92
C GLY A 165 6.65 -2.69 16.23
N GLY A 166 6.45 -3.99 16.47
CA GLY A 166 5.12 -4.58 16.57
C GLY A 166 4.29 -4.00 17.71
N GLN A 167 4.89 -3.77 18.88
CA GLN A 167 4.17 -3.21 20.03
C GLN A 167 3.62 -1.80 19.74
N ALA A 168 4.45 -0.92 19.17
CA ALA A 168 4.05 0.44 18.82
C ALA A 168 2.94 0.45 17.76
N LEU A 169 3.01 -0.47 16.79
CA LEU A 169 2.00 -0.64 15.75
C LEU A 169 0.66 -1.13 16.31
N ALA A 170 0.68 -2.12 17.20
CA ALA A 170 -0.52 -2.63 17.88
C ALA A 170 -1.21 -1.52 18.68
N GLU A 171 -0.44 -0.75 19.45
CA GLU A 171 -0.97 0.38 20.22
C GLU A 171 -1.54 1.49 19.33
N HIS A 172 -0.91 1.77 18.19
CA HIS A 172 -1.44 2.73 17.22
C HIS A 172 -2.81 2.30 16.69
N LEU A 173 -2.96 1.05 16.28
CA LEU A 173 -4.23 0.51 15.79
C LEU A 173 -5.32 0.51 16.86
N LEU A 174 -4.98 0.15 18.11
CA LEU A 174 -5.91 0.23 19.25
C LEU A 174 -6.34 1.66 19.54
N ARG A 175 -5.43 2.64 19.44
CA ARG A 175 -5.77 4.06 19.59
C ARG A 175 -6.77 4.51 18.52
N LEU A 176 -6.56 4.12 17.26
CA LEU A 176 -7.49 4.44 16.16
C LEU A 176 -8.88 3.87 16.41
N ALA A 177 -8.97 2.62 16.88
CA ALA A 177 -10.23 1.96 17.20
C ALA A 177 -10.97 2.58 18.40
N SER A 178 -10.23 3.18 19.34
CA SER A 178 -10.79 3.78 20.56
C SER A 178 -11.20 5.24 20.42
N GLN A 179 -10.75 5.93 19.38
CA GLN A 179 -11.11 7.33 19.12
C GLN A 179 -12.52 7.43 18.54
N ASN A 180 -13.55 7.36 19.38
CA ASN A 180 -14.90 7.69 18.95
C ASN A 180 -14.92 9.12 18.38
N GLY A 181 -15.36 9.27 17.13
CA GLY A 181 -15.57 10.57 16.53
C GLY A 181 -16.51 11.41 17.40
N HIS A 182 -16.00 12.55 17.87
CA HIS A 182 -16.81 13.64 18.42
C HIS A 182 -17.30 14.53 17.28
#